data_AF-A0A2J8V1V2-F1
#
_entry.id   AF-A0A2J8V1V2-F1
#
_cell.length_a   1.000
_cell.length_b   1.000
_cell.length_c   1.000
_cell.angle_alpha   90.00
_cell.angle_beta   90.00
_cell.angle_gamma   90.00
#
_symmetry.space_group_name_H-M   'P 1'
#
loop_
_entity.id
_entity.type
_entity.pdbx_description
1 polymer ?
#
loop_
_entity_poly.entity_id
_entity_poly.type
_entity_poly.pdbx_seq_one_letter_code
_entity_poly.pdbx_strand_id
1 'polypeptide(L)'
;MMMYHMKVSDDEYTKLLHDGIQPVAAIDSNFASFTYTPRSLPEDDTSMAILSMLQDMNFINNYKIDCPTLARFCLMVKKGYRDPPYHNWMHAFSVSHFCYLLYKNLELTNYLEDIEIFALFISCMCHDLDHRGTNNSFQVASKSVLAALYSSEGSVMERHHFAQAIAILNTHGCNIFD
;
A
#
# COMPACT_ATOMS: atom_id res chain seq x y z
N MET A 1 9.23 8.07 -17.02
CA MET A 1 8.85 6.83 -17.73
C MET A 1 9.54 5.63 -17.04
N MET A 2 8.97 5.10 -15.96
CA MET A 2 9.55 4.00 -15.14
C MET A 2 8.55 2.88 -14.81
N MET A 3 7.37 2.85 -15.44
CA MET A 3 6.35 1.82 -15.16
C MET A 3 6.35 0.66 -16.17
N TYR A 4 7.23 0.65 -17.18
CA TYR A 4 7.20 -0.32 -18.30
C TYR A 4 7.40 -1.78 -17.86
N HIS A 5 7.84 -2.02 -16.62
CA HIS A 5 8.03 -3.35 -16.04
C HIS A 5 6.94 -3.76 -15.03
N MET A 6 5.98 -2.87 -14.72
CA MET A 6 4.87 -3.12 -13.78
C MET A 6 3.64 -3.69 -14.48
N LYS A 7 3.77 -4.88 -15.08
CA LYS A 7 2.60 -5.64 -15.57
C LYS A 7 2.05 -6.56 -14.47
N VAL A 8 0.86 -6.30 -13.96
CA VAL A 8 0.18 -7.19 -13.00
C VAL A 8 -0.11 -8.54 -13.68
N SER A 9 -0.02 -9.63 -12.91
CA SER A 9 -0.41 -10.96 -13.41
C SER A 9 -1.93 -11.01 -13.61
N ASP A 10 -2.37 -11.36 -14.82
CA ASP A 10 -3.80 -11.45 -15.15
C ASP A 10 -4.49 -12.52 -14.28
N ASP A 11 -3.79 -13.59 -13.92
CA ASP A 11 -4.30 -14.66 -13.05
C ASP A 11 -4.48 -14.19 -11.60
N GLU A 12 -3.53 -13.45 -11.04
CA GLU A 12 -3.63 -12.90 -9.68
C GLU A 12 -4.75 -11.86 -9.61
N TYR A 13 -4.86 -11.01 -10.62
CA TYR A 13 -5.94 -10.03 -10.74
C TYR A 13 -7.30 -10.71 -10.81
N THR A 14 -7.44 -11.74 -11.64
CA THR A 14 -8.70 -12.48 -11.83
C THR A 14 -9.14 -13.14 -10.52
N LYS A 15 -8.23 -13.83 -9.81
CA LYS A 15 -8.54 -14.43 -8.50
C LYS A 15 -8.96 -13.37 -7.49
N LEU A 16 -8.17 -12.30 -7.35
CA LEU A 16 -8.42 -11.23 -6.39
C LEU A 16 -9.76 -10.52 -6.63
N LEU A 17 -10.19 -10.39 -7.89
CA LEU A 17 -11.45 -9.76 -8.25
C LEU A 17 -12.67 -10.69 -8.09
N HIS A 18 -12.55 -11.96 -8.46
CA HIS A 18 -13.71 -12.84 -8.62
C HIS A 18 -13.98 -13.79 -7.46
N ASP A 19 -12.98 -14.09 -6.61
CA ASP A 19 -13.15 -15.04 -5.51
C ASP A 19 -13.92 -14.45 -4.31
N GLY A 20 -14.20 -13.14 -4.35
CA GLY A 20 -14.86 -12.40 -3.27
C GLY A 20 -13.90 -11.99 -2.17
N ILE A 21 -14.21 -10.89 -1.48
CA ILE A 21 -13.37 -10.38 -0.39
C ILE A 21 -13.60 -11.24 0.86
N GLN A 22 -12.53 -11.89 1.34
CA GLN A 22 -12.58 -12.71 2.55
C GLN A 22 -12.85 -11.86 3.81
N PRO A 23 -13.70 -12.29 4.75
CA PRO A 23 -13.82 -11.61 6.04
C PRO A 23 -12.51 -11.63 6.83
N VAL A 24 -12.14 -10.51 7.47
CA VAL A 24 -10.87 -10.39 8.23
C VAL A 24 -10.69 -11.47 9.31
N ALA A 25 -11.78 -11.90 9.95
CA ALA A 25 -11.75 -12.96 10.97
C ALA A 25 -11.41 -14.35 10.42
N ALA A 26 -11.56 -14.56 9.11
CA ALA A 26 -11.17 -15.80 8.45
C ALA A 26 -9.68 -15.82 8.06
N ILE A 27 -8.99 -14.67 8.10
CA ILE A 27 -7.53 -14.60 7.90
C ILE A 27 -6.82 -15.14 9.15
N ASP A 28 -7.16 -14.58 10.31
CA ASP A 28 -6.73 -15.06 11.62
C ASP A 28 -7.73 -14.59 12.69
N SER A 29 -8.00 -15.43 13.69
CA SER A 29 -8.86 -15.09 14.83
C SER A 29 -8.41 -13.84 15.61
N ASN A 30 -7.10 -13.55 15.61
CA ASN A 30 -6.47 -12.43 16.28
C ASN A 30 -6.07 -11.32 15.31
N PHE A 31 -6.51 -11.34 14.04
CA PHE A 31 -6.04 -10.42 13.00
C PHE A 31 -6.20 -8.93 13.36
N ALA A 32 -7.19 -8.59 14.20
CA ALA A 32 -7.45 -7.22 14.68
C ALA A 32 -6.83 -6.91 16.07
N SER A 33 -6.03 -7.82 16.64
CA SER A 33 -5.34 -7.65 17.92
C SER A 33 -3.94 -7.08 17.72
N PHE A 34 -3.49 -6.23 18.65
CA PHE A 34 -2.08 -5.78 18.72
C PHE A 34 -1.07 -6.91 18.91
N THR A 35 -1.51 -8.09 19.37
CA THR A 35 -0.63 -9.26 19.54
C THR A 35 -0.37 -10.02 18.24
N TYR A 36 -1.13 -9.75 17.17
CA TYR A 36 -0.95 -10.42 15.89
C TYR A 36 0.26 -9.85 15.14
N THR A 37 1.01 -10.74 14.51
CA THR A 37 2.22 -10.39 13.77
C THR A 37 1.96 -10.47 12.26
N PRO A 38 1.67 -9.37 11.56
CA PRO A 38 1.27 -9.43 10.14
C PRO A 38 2.30 -10.08 9.20
N ARG A 39 3.57 -10.11 9.58
CA ARG A 39 4.62 -10.82 8.84
C ARG A 39 4.51 -12.35 8.88
N SER A 40 3.62 -12.91 9.70
CA SER A 40 3.32 -14.35 9.69
C SER A 40 2.36 -14.75 8.56
N LEU A 41 1.67 -13.80 7.94
CA LEU A 41 0.82 -14.07 6.79
C LEU A 41 1.71 -14.34 5.55
N PRO A 42 1.46 -15.41 4.77
CA PRO A 42 2.15 -15.63 3.50
C PRO A 42 2.00 -14.44 2.56
N GLU A 43 3.06 -14.09 1.85
CA GLU A 43 3.06 -12.91 0.96
C GLU A 43 1.99 -13.01 -0.15
N ASP A 44 1.67 -14.22 -0.60
CA ASP A 44 0.64 -14.48 -1.61
C ASP A 44 -0.78 -14.07 -1.13
N ASP A 45 -1.03 -14.11 0.18
CA ASP A 45 -2.35 -13.81 0.77
C ASP A 45 -2.52 -12.31 1.11
N THR A 46 -1.43 -11.54 1.11
CA THR A 46 -1.44 -10.15 1.58
C THR A 46 -2.32 -9.21 0.75
N SER A 47 -2.41 -9.40 -0.56
CA SER A 47 -3.27 -8.57 -1.42
C SER A 47 -4.76 -8.76 -1.06
N MET A 48 -5.18 -10.00 -0.78
CA MET A 48 -6.53 -10.27 -0.30
C MET A 48 -6.75 -9.66 1.09
N ALA A 49 -5.77 -9.78 1.99
CA ALA A 49 -5.85 -9.18 3.32
C ALA A 49 -5.99 -7.65 3.28
N ILE A 50 -5.36 -6.96 2.33
CA ILE A 50 -5.58 -5.52 2.10
C ILE A 50 -7.04 -5.23 1.73
N LEU A 51 -7.63 -5.99 0.80
CA LEU A 51 -9.04 -5.83 0.44
C LEU A 51 -9.96 -6.10 1.63
N SER A 52 -9.66 -7.14 2.41
CA SER A 52 -10.40 -7.48 3.63
C SER A 52 -10.38 -6.33 4.64
N MET A 53 -9.22 -5.69 4.87
CA MET A 53 -9.11 -4.53 5.76
C MET A 53 -9.87 -3.32 5.23
N LEU A 54 -9.76 -3.01 3.94
CA LEU A 54 -10.51 -1.90 3.32
C LEU A 54 -12.04 -2.12 3.39
N GLN A 55 -12.49 -3.36 3.23
CA GLN A 55 -13.89 -3.76 3.38
C GLN A 55 -14.36 -3.64 4.83
N ASP A 56 -13.57 -4.11 5.80
CA ASP A 56 -13.91 -4.08 7.23
C ASP A 56 -13.89 -2.66 7.82
N MET A 57 -13.05 -1.77 7.30
CA MET A 57 -13.08 -0.32 7.57
C MET A 57 -14.18 0.41 6.79
N ASN A 58 -14.95 -0.30 5.96
CA ASN A 58 -16.05 0.22 5.15
C ASN A 58 -15.65 1.27 4.09
N PHE A 59 -14.36 1.42 3.76
CA PHE A 59 -13.89 2.42 2.80
C PHE A 59 -14.35 2.13 1.37
N ILE A 60 -14.41 0.86 0.96
CA ILE A 60 -14.92 0.47 -0.35
C ILE A 60 -16.35 0.98 -0.55
N ASN A 61 -17.19 0.83 0.47
CA ASN A 61 -18.59 1.27 0.44
C ASN A 61 -18.74 2.78 0.59
N ASN A 62 -18.00 3.41 1.52
CA ASN A 62 -18.11 4.84 1.80
C ASN A 62 -17.67 5.69 0.59
N TYR A 63 -16.57 5.31 -0.05
CA TYR A 63 -16.02 6.01 -1.21
C TYR A 63 -16.44 5.43 -2.56
N LYS A 64 -17.32 4.41 -2.57
CA LYS A 64 -17.83 3.76 -3.79
C LYS A 64 -16.72 3.29 -4.73
N ILE A 65 -15.65 2.74 -4.15
CA ILE A 65 -14.45 2.35 -4.89
C ILE A 65 -14.80 1.18 -5.82
N ASP A 66 -14.51 1.34 -7.12
CA ASP A 66 -14.67 0.28 -8.11
C ASP A 66 -13.73 -0.90 -7.83
N CYS A 67 -14.29 -2.10 -7.58
CA CYS A 67 -13.51 -3.28 -7.21
C CYS A 67 -12.46 -3.70 -8.25
N PRO A 68 -12.74 -3.72 -9.57
CA PRO A 68 -11.71 -3.92 -10.60
C PRO A 68 -10.54 -2.94 -10.48
N THR A 69 -10.83 -1.66 -10.25
CA THR A 69 -9.81 -0.61 -10.11
C THR A 69 -9.02 -0.76 -8.83
N LEU A 70 -9.67 -1.09 -7.71
CA LEU A 70 -9.02 -1.37 -6.45
C LEU A 70 -8.10 -2.60 -6.51
N ALA A 71 -8.56 -3.69 -7.13
CA ALA A 71 -7.74 -4.90 -7.30
C ALA A 71 -6.47 -4.61 -8.11
N ARG A 72 -6.59 -3.85 -9.21
CA ARG A 72 -5.42 -3.41 -10.00
C ARG A 72 -4.51 -2.50 -9.18
N PHE A 73 -5.06 -1.53 -8.46
CA PHE A 73 -4.29 -0.63 -7.60
C PHE A 73 -3.47 -1.40 -6.56
N CYS A 74 -4.10 -2.30 -5.79
CA CYS A 74 -3.41 -3.09 -4.76
C CYS A 74 -2.25 -3.92 -5.35
N LEU A 75 -2.48 -4.58 -6.50
CA LEU A 75 -1.45 -5.38 -7.16
C LEU A 75 -0.32 -4.52 -7.77
N MET A 76 -0.66 -3.34 -8.30
CA MET A 76 0.33 -2.37 -8.79
C MET A 76 1.19 -1.82 -7.65
N VAL A 77 0.60 -1.53 -6.49
CA VAL A 77 1.34 -1.10 -5.29
C VAL A 77 2.28 -2.21 -4.83
N LYS A 78 1.78 -3.45 -4.64
CA LYS A 78 2.61 -4.62 -4.28
C LYS A 78 3.80 -4.77 -5.23
N LYS A 79 3.55 -4.74 -6.54
CA LYS A 79 4.58 -4.84 -7.57
C LYS A 79 5.54 -3.65 -7.64
N GLY A 80 5.13 -2.49 -7.13
CA GLY A 80 5.94 -1.28 -7.07
C GLY A 80 7.05 -1.34 -6.01
N TYR A 81 6.98 -2.30 -5.07
CA TYR A 81 8.07 -2.55 -4.13
C TYR A 81 9.14 -3.45 -4.74
N ARG A 82 10.40 -3.16 -4.39
CA ARG A 82 11.54 -4.05 -4.66
C ARG A 82 11.73 -5.03 -3.51
N ASP A 83 12.76 -5.85 -3.60
CA ASP A 83 13.12 -6.85 -2.57
C ASP A 83 14.44 -6.54 -1.84
N PRO A 84 14.65 -5.35 -1.23
CA PRO A 84 15.71 -5.20 -0.24
C PRO A 84 15.31 -5.94 1.05
N PRO A 85 16.25 -6.23 1.97
CA PRO A 85 15.96 -7.02 3.16
C PRO A 85 14.87 -6.48 4.11
N TYR A 86 14.54 -5.18 4.06
CA TYR A 86 13.56 -4.56 4.95
C TYR A 86 12.49 -3.74 4.22
N HIS A 87 12.86 -2.70 3.46
CA HIS A 87 11.93 -1.81 2.75
C HIS A 87 11.34 -2.47 1.48
N ASN A 88 10.63 -3.57 1.67
CA ASN A 88 9.95 -4.37 0.65
C ASN A 88 8.43 -4.37 0.89
N TRP A 89 7.68 -5.11 0.06
CA TRP A 89 6.23 -5.16 0.16
C TRP A 89 5.74 -5.62 1.54
N MET A 90 6.36 -6.65 2.13
CA MET A 90 5.95 -7.16 3.45
C MET A 90 6.11 -6.13 4.56
N HIS A 91 7.05 -5.18 4.42
CA HIS A 91 7.12 -4.01 5.30
C HIS A 91 5.91 -3.11 5.13
N ALA A 92 5.62 -2.67 3.91
CA ALA A 92 4.46 -1.81 3.63
C ALA A 92 3.12 -2.45 4.05
N PHE A 93 2.96 -3.75 3.81
CA PHE A 93 1.83 -4.53 4.30
C PHE A 93 1.73 -4.49 5.82
N SER A 94 2.83 -4.73 6.54
CA SER A 94 2.83 -4.70 8.01
C SER A 94 2.52 -3.31 8.59
N VAL A 95 2.99 -2.24 7.94
CA VAL A 95 2.67 -0.86 8.31
C VAL A 95 1.17 -0.57 8.07
N SER A 96 0.63 -1.01 6.94
CA SER A 96 -0.80 -0.86 6.61
C SER A 96 -1.68 -1.65 7.58
N HIS A 97 -1.28 -2.87 7.94
CA HIS A 97 -1.96 -3.66 8.96
C HIS A 97 -1.95 -2.97 10.33
N PHE A 98 -0.84 -2.35 10.73
CA PHE A 98 -0.82 -1.58 11.97
C PHE A 98 -1.75 -0.37 11.92
N CYS A 99 -1.84 0.34 10.78
CA CYS A 99 -2.83 1.41 10.59
C CYS A 99 -4.28 0.88 10.79
N TYR A 100 -4.57 -0.31 10.25
CA TYR A 100 -5.85 -0.98 10.50
C TYR A 100 -6.05 -1.32 11.98
N LEU A 101 -5.02 -1.81 12.70
CA LEU A 101 -5.12 -2.04 14.15
C LEU A 101 -5.43 -0.77 14.93
N LEU A 102 -4.81 0.36 14.57
CA LEU A 102 -5.12 1.65 15.18
C LEU A 102 -6.59 2.02 14.95
N TYR A 103 -7.10 1.86 13.73
CA TYR A 103 -8.52 2.08 13.42
C TYR A 103 -9.44 1.20 14.28
N LYS A 104 -9.15 -0.11 14.38
CA LYS A 104 -9.99 -1.06 15.11
C LYS A 104 -9.99 -0.88 16.62
N ASN A 105 -8.89 -0.40 17.20
CA ASN A 105 -8.69 -0.42 18.65
C ASN A 105 -8.70 0.96 19.30
N LEU A 106 -8.56 2.05 18.53
CA LEU A 106 -8.39 3.40 19.09
C LEU A 106 -9.47 4.40 18.69
N GLU A 107 -10.53 3.96 18.00
CA GLU A 107 -11.68 4.79 17.65
C GLU A 107 -11.27 6.08 16.91
N LEU A 108 -10.44 5.94 15.87
CA LEU A 108 -9.82 7.08 15.17
C LEU A 108 -10.84 8.10 14.62
N THR A 109 -12.08 7.69 14.36
CA THR A 109 -13.18 8.55 13.92
C THR A 109 -13.59 9.62 14.94
N ASN A 110 -13.15 9.50 16.20
CA ASN A 110 -13.32 10.55 17.21
C ASN A 110 -12.29 11.69 17.07
N TYR A 111 -11.24 11.50 16.27
CA TYR A 111 -10.09 12.42 16.18
C TYR A 111 -9.79 12.90 14.77
N LEU A 112 -10.10 12.08 13.76
CA LEU A 112 -9.79 12.31 12.36
C LEU A 112 -11.06 12.15 11.52
N GLU A 113 -11.12 12.88 10.41
CA GLU A 113 -12.15 12.69 9.41
C GLU A 113 -11.99 11.35 8.68
N ASP A 114 -13.08 10.77 8.20
CA ASP A 114 -13.07 9.51 7.45
C ASP A 114 -12.10 9.55 6.26
N ILE A 115 -11.91 10.74 5.63
CA ILE A 115 -11.00 10.92 4.49
C ILE A 115 -9.53 10.94 4.92
N GLU A 116 -9.25 11.45 6.12
CA GLU A 116 -7.90 11.45 6.69
C GLU A 116 -7.48 10.03 7.08
N ILE A 117 -8.39 9.25 7.67
CA ILE A 117 -8.13 7.85 8.01
C ILE A 117 -7.91 7.01 6.74
N PHE A 118 -8.73 7.24 5.70
CA PHE A 118 -8.56 6.57 4.43
C PHE A 118 -7.23 6.94 3.76
N ALA A 119 -6.90 8.24 3.71
CA ALA A 119 -5.63 8.73 3.19
C ALA A 119 -4.43 8.16 3.96
N LEU A 120 -4.54 8.02 5.29
CA LEU A 120 -3.51 7.42 6.13
C LEU A 120 -3.25 5.97 5.74
N PHE A 121 -4.31 5.15 5.59
CA PHE A 121 -4.17 3.75 5.22
C PHE A 121 -3.55 3.58 3.82
N ILE A 122 -4.04 4.34 2.83
CA ILE A 122 -3.46 4.31 1.47
C ILE A 122 -2.00 4.80 1.46
N SER A 123 -1.68 5.80 2.28
CA SER A 123 -0.30 6.28 2.44
C SER A 123 0.60 5.20 3.04
N CYS A 124 0.14 4.45 4.04
CA CYS A 124 0.89 3.31 4.60
C CYS A 124 1.24 2.26 3.52
N MET A 125 0.31 1.97 2.61
CA MET A 125 0.56 1.04 1.51
C MET A 125 1.63 1.57 0.54
N CYS A 126 1.70 2.88 0.33
CA CYS A 126 2.54 3.50 -0.71
C CYS A 126 3.86 4.10 -0.20
N HIS A 127 4.04 4.23 1.11
CA HIS A 127 5.04 5.14 1.71
C HIS A 127 6.50 4.86 1.35
N ASP A 128 6.83 3.62 0.95
CA ASP A 128 8.19 3.18 0.63
C ASP A 128 8.29 2.63 -0.80
N LEU A 129 7.36 3.00 -1.69
CA LEU A 129 7.31 2.50 -3.07
C LEU A 129 8.65 2.67 -3.79
N ASP A 130 9.10 1.60 -4.45
CA ASP A 130 10.34 1.55 -5.21
C ASP A 130 11.60 1.86 -4.37
N HIS A 131 11.59 1.66 -3.04
CA HIS A 131 12.77 1.81 -2.21
C HIS A 131 13.92 0.85 -2.62
N ARG A 132 15.17 1.32 -2.57
CA ARG A 132 16.36 0.59 -3.08
C ARG A 132 17.35 0.15 -2.00
N GLY A 133 16.91 0.12 -0.75
CA GLY A 133 17.72 -0.24 0.41
C GLY A 133 18.80 0.79 0.78
N THR A 134 18.64 2.05 0.35
CA THR A 134 19.61 3.13 0.58
C THR A 134 18.89 4.39 1.04
N ASN A 135 19.47 5.10 2.00
CA ASN A 135 18.85 6.27 2.63
C ASN A 135 19.07 7.57 1.82
N ASN A 136 18.45 8.66 2.27
CA ASN A 136 18.55 9.99 1.66
C ASN A 136 19.99 10.50 1.53
N SER A 137 20.81 10.35 2.57
CA SER A 137 22.21 10.76 2.55
C SER A 137 23.01 10.03 1.46
N PHE A 138 22.74 8.74 1.26
CA PHE A 138 23.35 7.97 0.18
C PHE A 138 22.94 8.49 -1.20
N GLN A 139 21.67 8.87 -1.39
CA GLN A 139 21.21 9.43 -2.68
C GLN A 139 22.03 10.67 -3.07
N VAL A 140 22.23 11.60 -2.13
CA VAL A 140 23.00 12.82 -2.35
C VAL A 140 24.48 12.50 -2.57
N ALA A 141 25.07 11.66 -1.71
CA ALA A 141 26.49 11.32 -1.79
C ALA A 141 26.84 10.58 -3.09
N SER A 142 25.98 9.69 -3.55
CA SER A 142 26.14 8.93 -4.80
C SER A 142 25.75 9.73 -6.06
N LYS A 143 25.22 10.95 -5.90
CA LYS A 143 24.68 11.78 -6.99
C LYS A 143 23.66 11.02 -7.83
N SER A 144 22.75 10.31 -7.16
CA SER A 144 21.73 9.51 -7.83
C SER A 144 20.76 10.38 -8.64
N VAL A 145 20.04 9.77 -9.59
CA VAL A 145 18.99 10.46 -10.36
C VAL A 145 17.92 11.06 -9.43
N LEU A 146 17.60 10.39 -8.32
CA LEU A 146 16.64 10.92 -7.36
C LEU A 146 17.16 12.17 -6.66
N ALA A 147 18.45 12.19 -6.28
CA ALA A 147 19.04 13.39 -5.70
C ALA A 147 19.05 14.54 -6.70
N ALA A 148 19.33 14.27 -7.98
CA ALA A 148 19.25 15.30 -9.03
C ALA A 148 17.84 15.91 -9.17
N LEU A 149 16.79 15.14 -8.89
CA LEU A 149 15.40 15.61 -8.95
C LEU A 149 14.94 16.33 -7.68
N TYR A 150 15.35 15.85 -6.50
CA TYR A 150 14.69 16.22 -5.23
C TYR A 150 15.62 16.78 -4.15
N SER A 151 16.95 16.79 -4.33
CA SER A 151 17.89 17.13 -3.25
C SER A 151 17.77 18.56 -2.72
N SER A 152 17.30 19.52 -3.53
CA SER A 152 17.11 20.91 -3.10
C SER A 152 16.06 21.04 -2.00
N GLU A 153 15.11 20.10 -1.93
CA GLU A 153 13.95 20.15 -1.04
C GLU A 153 14.07 19.21 0.17
N GLY A 154 15.14 18.42 0.26
CA GLY A 154 15.29 17.33 1.23
C GLY A 154 14.38 16.13 0.94
N SER A 155 14.29 15.17 1.87
CA SER A 155 13.40 13.99 1.82
C SER A 155 13.33 13.32 0.43
N VAL A 156 14.50 13.01 -0.14
CA VAL A 156 14.67 12.60 -1.53
C VAL A 156 13.88 11.33 -1.86
N MET A 157 13.96 10.34 -0.97
CA MET A 157 13.28 9.06 -1.11
C MET A 157 11.77 9.22 -0.88
N GLU A 158 11.35 9.97 0.14
CA GLU A 158 9.94 10.16 0.46
C GLU A 158 9.20 10.91 -0.65
N ARG A 159 9.84 11.91 -1.28
CA ARG A 159 9.31 12.55 -2.49
C ARG A 159 9.19 11.58 -3.66
N HIS A 160 10.16 10.67 -3.82
CA HIS A 160 10.10 9.62 -4.83
C HIS A 160 8.96 8.63 -4.56
N HIS A 161 8.76 8.19 -3.31
CA HIS A 161 7.67 7.30 -2.92
C HIS A 161 6.31 7.89 -3.26
N PHE A 162 6.11 9.18 -2.93
CA PHE A 162 4.91 9.92 -3.32
C PHE A 162 4.76 10.00 -4.85
N ALA A 163 5.81 10.35 -5.58
CA ALA A 163 5.76 10.40 -7.04
C ALA A 163 5.39 9.05 -7.67
N GLN A 164 5.85 7.93 -7.10
CA GLN A 164 5.48 6.58 -7.53
C GLN A 164 4.01 6.27 -7.23
N ALA A 165 3.50 6.66 -6.06
CA ALA A 165 2.08 6.50 -5.72
C ALA A 165 1.17 7.26 -6.71
N ILE A 166 1.52 8.51 -7.00
CA ILE A 166 0.81 9.34 -8.00
C ILE A 166 0.91 8.74 -9.41
N ALA A 167 2.06 8.15 -9.77
CA ALA A 167 2.20 7.49 -11.06
C ALA A 167 1.30 6.24 -11.18
N ILE A 168 1.14 5.46 -10.11
CA ILE A 168 0.19 4.34 -10.06
C ILE A 168 -1.24 4.85 -10.23
N LEU A 169 -1.66 5.88 -9.49
CA LEU A 169 -3.01 6.46 -9.62
C LEU A 169 -3.27 7.01 -11.02
N ASN A 170 -2.27 7.62 -11.67
CA ASN A 170 -2.39 8.11 -13.05
C ASN A 170 -2.32 7.00 -14.12
N THR A 171 -2.14 5.73 -13.72
CA THR A 171 -2.18 4.61 -14.67
C THR A 171 -3.63 4.20 -14.92
N HIS A 172 -3.95 3.95 -16.19
CA HIS A 172 -5.32 3.60 -16.60
C HIS A 172 -5.88 2.43 -15.79
N GLY A 173 -7.08 2.62 -15.23
CA GLY A 173 -7.78 1.63 -14.42
C GLY A 173 -7.18 1.41 -13.03
N CYS A 174 -6.29 2.28 -12.54
CA CYS A 174 -5.70 2.18 -11.19
C CYS A 174 -6.05 3.35 -10.27
N ASN A 175 -6.78 4.36 -10.75
CA ASN A 175 -7.16 5.51 -9.92
C ASN A 175 -8.33 5.14 -9.02
N ILE A 176 -8.09 4.83 -7.75
CA ILE A 176 -9.16 4.49 -6.81
C ILE A 176 -9.94 5.71 -6.27
N PHE A 177 -9.64 6.90 -6.79
CA PHE A 177 -10.23 8.19 -6.39
C PHE A 177 -10.95 8.91 -7.55
N ASP A 178 -11.14 8.24 -8.70
CA ASP A 178 -11.85 8.80 -9.85
C ASP A 178 -13.39 8.72 -9.75
#